data_AF-S4NU80-F1
#
_entry.id   AF-S4NU80-F1
#
_cell.length_a   1.000
_cell.length_b   1.000
_cell.length_c   1.000
_cell.angle_alpha   90.00
_cell.angle_beta   90.00
_cell.angle_gamma   90.00
#
_symmetry.space_group_name_H-M   'P 1'
#
loop_
_entity.id
_entity.type
_entity.pdbx_description
1 polymer ?
#
loop_
_entity_poly.entity_id
_entity_poly.type
_entity_poly.pdbx_seq_one_letter_code
_entity_poly.pdbx_strand_id
1 'polypeptide(L)' 'IFCNGPGTCIPICLVAFLLRCIFVLDCRIVFIESFCRVRTLSLSGKILQWFADVFVIQWPQLTNVCFRGKYFGRLT' A
#
# COMPACT_ATOMS: atom_id res chain seq x y z
N ILE A 1 4.29 3.66 9.26
CA ILE A 1 3.60 2.36 9.34
C ILE A 1 3.98 1.55 8.13
N PHE A 2 4.51 0.33 8.33
CA PHE A 2 4.84 -0.60 7.26
C PHE A 2 3.85 -1.76 7.30
N CYS A 3 3.11 -1.98 6.21
CA CYS A 3 2.08 -3.01 6.16
C CYS A 3 2.16 -3.81 4.87
N ASN A 4 2.10 -5.13 5.02
CA ASN A 4 2.06 -6.10 3.92
C ASN A 4 0.80 -6.94 4.18
N GLY A 5 -0.09 -7.06 3.19
CA GLY A 5 -1.52 -7.38 3.41
C GLY A 5 -1.82 -8.58 4.33
N PRO A 6 -2.62 -8.35 5.39
CA PRO A 6 -3.98 -8.87 5.48
C PRO A 6 -4.99 -7.75 5.74
N GLY A 7 -6.29 -7.96 5.47
CA GLY A 7 -7.33 -6.92 5.49
C GLY A 7 -7.44 -6.08 6.78
N THR A 8 -6.85 -6.53 7.88
CA THR A 8 -6.70 -5.80 9.16
C THR A 8 -5.82 -4.55 9.06
N CYS A 9 -4.93 -4.43 8.07
CA CYS A 9 -4.14 -3.21 7.89
C CYS A 9 -4.96 -2.02 7.36
N ILE A 10 -6.13 -2.27 6.73
CA ILE A 10 -6.99 -1.21 6.17
C ILE A 10 -7.49 -0.25 7.26
N PRO A 11 -8.17 -0.72 8.34
CA PRO A 11 -8.65 0.19 9.38
C PRO A 11 -7.51 0.91 10.11
N ILE A 12 -6.36 0.25 10.31
CA ILE A 12 -5.19 0.86 10.97
C ILE A 12 -4.62 1.99 10.11
N CYS A 13 -4.46 1.76 8.80
CA CYS A 13 -3.98 2.79 7.88
C CYS A 13 -4.99 3.94 7.75
N LEU A 14 -6.29 3.65 7.77
CA LEU A 14 -7.33 4.68 7.75
C LEU A 14 -7.28 5.56 9.00
N VAL A 15 -7.17 4.97 10.20
CA VAL A 15 -7.04 5.71 11.46
C VAL A 15 -5.77 6.55 11.47
N ALA A 16 -4.64 5.99 11.02
CA ALA A 16 -3.39 6.74 10.91
C ALA A 16 -3.49 7.92 9.92
N PHE A 17 -4.19 7.73 8.79
CA PHE A 17 -4.45 8.80 7.84
C PHE A 17 -5.34 9.90 8.44
N LEU A 18 -6.38 9.54 9.20
CA LEU A 18 -7.23 10.50 9.90
C LEU A 18 -6.46 11.31 10.95
N LEU A 19 -5.63 10.64 11.76
CA LEU A 19 -4.78 11.29 12.77
C LEU A 19 -3.78 12.27 12.12
N ARG A 20 -3.27 11.92 10.94
CA ARG A 20 -2.44 12.82 10.14
C ARG A 20 -3.23 14.00 9.58
N CYS A 21 -4.46 13.82 9.10
CA CYS A 21 -5.30 14.91 8.63
C CYS A 21 -5.63 15.93 9.73
N ILE A 22 -5.71 15.49 10.99
CA ILE A 22 -5.93 16.36 12.16
C ILE A 22 -4.59 16.98 12.65
N PHE A 23 -3.49 16.81 11.92
CA PHE A 23 -2.15 17.32 12.26
C PHE A 23 -1.61 16.88 13.62
N VAL A 24 -2.13 15.77 14.17
CA VAL A 24 -1.72 15.25 15.49
C VAL A 24 -0.43 14.43 15.39
N LEU A 25 -0.29 13.63 14.32
CA LEU A 25 0.83 12.71 14.12
C LEU A 25 1.28 12.72 12.66
N ASP A 26 2.58 12.91 12.42
CA ASP A 26 3.18 12.79 11.10
C ASP A 26 3.50 11.31 10.80
N CYS A 27 2.47 10.59 10.33
CA CYS A 27 2.59 9.18 9.98
C CYS A 27 2.71 9.00 8.45
N ARG A 28 3.79 8.35 8.02
CA ARG A 28 3.99 7.85 6.65
C ARG A 28 3.46 6.43 6.53
N ILE A 29 2.57 6.18 5.57
CA ILE A 29 2.02 4.84 5.33
C ILE A 29 2.74 4.22 4.12
N VAL A 30 3.50 3.15 4.38
CA VAL A 30 4.20 2.37 3.36
C VAL A 30 3.51 1.02 3.26
N PHE A 31 2.91 0.77 2.09
CA PHE A 31 2.25 -0.50 1.79
C PHE A 31 3.07 -1.28 0.77
N ILE A 32 3.34 -2.55 1.06
CA ILE A 32 3.95 -3.47 0.09
C ILE A 32 2.93 -4.52 -0.31
N GLU A 33 2.68 -4.61 -1.60
CA GLU A 33 1.81 -5.64 -2.16
C GLU A 33 2.48 -7.02 -2.06
N SER A 34 1.68 -8.06 -1.78
CA SER A 34 2.19 -9.41 -1.56
C SER A 34 2.80 -10.04 -2.82
N PHE A 35 3.90 -10.75 -2.64
CA PHE A 35 4.65 -11.44 -3.71
C PHE A 35 3.80 -12.44 -4.51
N CYS A 36 2.83 -13.09 -3.86
CA CYS A 36 1.99 -14.13 -4.45
C CYS A 36 1.03 -13.61 -5.55
N ARG A 37 0.85 -12.30 -5.70
CA ARG A 37 -0.11 -11.70 -6.63
C ARG A 37 0.63 -10.99 -7.77
N VAL A 38 0.85 -11.75 -8.85
CA VAL A 38 1.60 -11.31 -10.04
C VAL A 38 0.72 -10.61 -11.09
N ARG A 39 -0.58 -10.96 -11.17
CA ARG A 39 -1.47 -10.48 -12.25
C ARG A 39 -2.59 -9.53 -11.79
N THR A 40 -2.90 -9.50 -10.50
CA THR A 40 -4.05 -8.77 -9.96
C THR A 40 -3.72 -8.15 -8.62
N LEU A 41 -4.08 -6.89 -8.40
CA LEU A 41 -4.00 -6.26 -7.07
C LEU A 41 -4.95 -6.94 -6.07
N SER A 42 -4.51 -7.04 -4.81
CA SER A 42 -5.38 -7.47 -3.72
C SER A 42 -6.49 -6.43 -3.49
N LEU A 43 -7.61 -6.84 -2.90
CA LEU A 43 -8.69 -5.91 -2.52
C LEU A 43 -8.15 -4.83 -1.57
N SER A 44 -7.33 -5.22 -0.61
CA SER A 44 -6.64 -4.29 0.28
C SER A 44 -5.74 -3.35 -0.50
N GLY A 45 -4.92 -3.84 -1.44
CA GLY A 45 -4.05 -3.00 -2.28
C GLY A 45 -4.83 -2.01 -3.15
N LYS A 46 -5.98 -2.42 -3.70
CA LYS A 46 -6.87 -1.53 -4.46
C LYS A 46 -7.44 -0.38 -3.63
N ILE A 47 -7.66 -0.60 -2.34
CA ILE A 47 -8.16 0.43 -1.41
C ILE A 47 -6.98 1.28 -0.92
N LEU A 48 -5.90 0.62 -0.47
CA LEU A 48 -4.74 1.26 0.13
C LEU A 48 -3.94 2.12 -0.85
N GLN A 49 -3.98 1.87 -2.16
CA GLN A 49 -3.33 2.76 -3.14
C GLN A 49 -3.85 4.22 -3.08
N TRP A 50 -5.06 4.45 -2.56
CA TRP A 50 -5.63 5.79 -2.41
C TRP A 50 -5.11 6.51 -1.17
N PHE A 51 -4.89 5.77 -0.07
CA PHE A 51 -4.52 6.31 1.24
C PHE A 51 -3.02 6.19 1.57
N ALA A 52 -2.32 5.23 0.99
CA ALA A 52 -0.91 4.99 1.25
C ALA A 52 -0.06 6.06 0.56
N ASP A 53 0.93 6.58 1.27
CA ASP A 53 1.89 7.54 0.72
C ASP A 53 2.86 6.86 -0.24
N VAL A 54 3.30 5.65 0.12
CA VAL A 54 4.21 4.85 -0.69
C VAL A 54 3.59 3.48 -0.89
N PHE A 55 3.27 3.19 -2.15
CA PHE A 55 2.79 1.88 -2.56
C PHE A 55 3.91 1.16 -3.32
N VAL A 56 4.36 0.02 -2.82
CA VAL A 56 5.45 -0.75 -3.42
C VAL A 56 4.89 -1.96 -4.15
N ILE A 57 5.24 -2.09 -5.42
CA ILE A 57 4.91 -3.24 -6.26
C ILE A 57 6.19 -4.00 -6.63
N GLN A 58 6.11 -5.33 -6.57
CA GLN A 58 7.23 -6.23 -6.86
C GLN A 58 7.24 -6.75 -8.30
N TRP A 59 6.10 -6.68 -8.99
CA TRP A 59 5.91 -7.22 -10.33
C TRP A 59 5.57 -6.09 -11.32
N PRO A 60 6.24 -6.02 -12.49
CA PRO A 60 6.03 -4.94 -13.45
C PRO A 60 4.64 -4.99 -14.08
N GLN A 61 3.98 -6.16 -14.09
CA GLN A 61 2.62 -6.31 -14.60
C GLN A 61 1.60 -5.53 -13.75
N LEU A 62 1.87 -5.33 -12.45
CA LEU A 62 1.01 -4.53 -11.59
C LEU A 62 1.18 -3.03 -11.82
N THR A 63 2.27 -2.58 -12.44
CA THR A 63 2.49 -1.16 -12.75
C THR A 63 1.39 -0.61 -13.67
N ASN A 64 0.86 -1.42 -14.59
CA ASN A 64 -0.24 -1.00 -15.46
C ASN A 64 -1.60 -0.93 -14.73
N VAL A 65 -1.75 -1.65 -13.61
CA VAL A 65 -3.02 -1.71 -12.86
C VAL A 65 -3.02 -0.76 -11.67
N CYS A 66 -1.84 -0.44 -11.13
CA CYS A 66 -1.66 0.41 -9.98
C CYS A 66 -1.18 1.80 -10.40
N PHE A 67 -1.98 2.83 -10.10
CA PHE A 67 -1.67 4.21 -10.50
C PHE A 67 -0.54 4.84 -9.67
N ARG A 68 -0.41 4.44 -8.40
CA ARG A 68 0.56 5.01 -7.43
C ARG A 68 1.69 4.07 -7.05
N GLY A 69 1.78 2.91 -7.69
CA GLY A 69 2.75 1.88 -7.35
C GLY A 69 4.15 2.21 -7.85
N LYS A 70 5.11 2.29 -6.92
CA LYS A 70 6.54 2.30 -7.25
C LYS A 70 7.03 0.88 -7.39
N TYR A 71 7.53 0.56 -8.58
CA TYR A 71 8.17 -0.70 -8.86
C TYR A 71 9.58 -0.74 -8.27
N PHE A 72 9.81 -1.64 -7.32
CA PHE A 72 11.11 -1.86 -6.69
C PHE A 72 11.80 -3.15 -7.13
N GLY A 73 11.16 -3.93 -8.03
CA GLY A 73 11.70 -5.21 -8.48
C GLY A 73 11.70 -6.30 -7.40
N ARG A 74 12.46 -7.38 -7.64
CA ARG A 74 12.67 -8.46 -6.67
C ARG A 74 13.58 -7.97 -5.55
N LEU A 75 12.99 -7.58 -4.43
CA LEU A 75 13.69 -7.51 -3.15
C LEU A 75 14.07 -8.95 -2.78
N THR A 76 15.27 -9.37 -3.19
CA THR A 76 15.83 -10.70 -2.92
C THR A 76 16.76 -10.60 -1.73
#